data_AF-A0A661R1T8-F1
#
_entry.id   AF-A0A661R1T8-F1
#
_cell.length_a   1.000
_cell.length_b   1.000
_cell.length_c   1.000
_cell.angle_alpha   90.00
_cell.angle_beta   90.00
_cell.angle_gamma   90.00
#
_symmetry.space_group_name_H-M   'P 1'
#
loop_
_entity.id
_entity.type
_entity.pdbx_description
1 polymer ?
#
loop_
_entity_poly.entity_id
_entity_poly.type
_entity_poly.pdbx_seq_one_letter_code
_entity_poly.pdbx_strand_id
1 'polypeptide(L)'
;MDRANKIAAIIVAAGHGERMRSAQRKQYMMLRKHPVLAHTMSAFEKCDIIEEIFLVVPPGDEVFCQKQIVDPIRPRKPVCLVSGGSSRQESVFNGLKATEGRFDLVVIHDGVRPLVKVEKIVRCVETAEKHGACILALPASDTVKTVDEFDRVVVTMKRDTLRMIQTPQAFYYNLI
;
A
#
# COMPACT_ATOMS: atom_id res chain seq x y z
N MET A 1 10.67 29.91 6.87
CA MET A 1 9.47 29.10 7.10
C MET A 1 9.68 27.83 6.31
N ASP A 2 10.02 26.74 7.00
CA ASP A 2 10.23 25.45 6.35
C ASP A 2 8.91 25.04 5.68
N ARG A 3 8.99 24.77 4.37
CA ARG A 3 7.83 24.30 3.63
C ARG A 3 7.52 22.89 4.13
N ALA A 4 6.28 22.65 4.56
CA ALA A 4 5.84 21.30 4.90
C ALA A 4 6.03 20.39 3.67
N ASN A 5 6.53 19.17 3.90
CA ASN A 5 6.75 18.17 2.85
C ASN A 5 5.42 17.83 2.18
N LYS A 6 5.44 17.73 0.85
CA LYS A 6 4.30 17.22 0.08
C LYS A 6 4.24 15.72 0.10
N ILE A 7 3.07 15.15 0.43
CA ILE A 7 2.93 13.71 0.64
C ILE A 7 1.84 13.11 -0.26
N ALA A 8 2.21 12.09 -1.03
CA ALA A 8 1.27 11.29 -1.82
C ALA A 8 1.12 9.87 -1.25
N ALA A 9 -0.06 9.27 -1.45
CA ALA A 9 -0.28 7.84 -1.21
C ALA A 9 -0.29 7.07 -2.53
N ILE A 10 0.41 5.95 -2.59
CA ILE A 10 0.38 5.01 -3.71
C ILE A 10 -0.24 3.71 -3.21
N ILE A 11 -1.48 3.45 -3.61
CA ILE A 11 -2.22 2.26 -3.20
C ILE A 11 -2.17 1.24 -4.33
N VAL A 12 -1.42 0.15 -4.15
CA VAL A 12 -1.26 -0.90 -5.16
C VAL A 12 -2.30 -2.00 -5.02
N ALA A 13 -3.15 -2.13 -6.04
CA ALA A 13 -4.28 -3.06 -6.10
C ALA A 13 -4.39 -3.79 -7.46
N ALA A 14 -3.31 -3.85 -8.24
CA ALA A 14 -3.30 -4.47 -9.57
C ALA A 14 -3.20 -6.00 -9.58
N GLY A 15 -2.98 -6.63 -8.41
CA GLY A 15 -2.82 -8.08 -8.32
C GLY A 15 -4.07 -8.88 -8.71
N HIS A 16 -3.86 -10.09 -9.24
CA HIS A 16 -4.93 -11.01 -9.62
C HIS A 16 -5.48 -11.83 -8.44
N GLY A 17 -4.75 -11.92 -7.33
CA GLY A 17 -5.24 -12.60 -6.14
C GLY A 17 -5.35 -14.13 -6.27
N GLU A 18 -4.49 -14.74 -7.10
CA GLU A 18 -4.48 -16.17 -7.50
C GLU A 18 -4.71 -17.16 -6.35
N ARG A 19 -4.19 -16.85 -5.16
CA ARG A 19 -4.36 -17.68 -3.94
C ARG A 19 -5.81 -17.80 -3.44
N MET A 20 -6.77 -16.98 -3.89
CA MET A 20 -8.17 -17.06 -3.45
C MET A 20 -9.06 -17.95 -4.31
N ARG A 21 -8.56 -18.50 -5.44
CA ARG A 21 -9.35 -19.41 -6.32
C ARG A 21 -10.80 -18.92 -6.55
N SER A 22 -10.98 -17.61 -6.67
CA SER A 22 -12.28 -16.96 -6.88
C SER A 22 -12.27 -16.32 -8.25
N ALA A 23 -13.42 -16.35 -8.94
CA ALA A 23 -13.59 -15.67 -10.23
C ALA A 23 -13.47 -14.13 -10.10
N GLN A 24 -13.74 -13.59 -8.90
CA GLN A 24 -13.64 -12.16 -8.62
C GLN A 24 -12.32 -11.84 -7.92
N ARG A 25 -11.62 -10.80 -8.42
CA ARG A 25 -10.38 -10.28 -7.81
C ARG A 25 -10.61 -9.84 -6.37
N LYS A 26 -9.68 -10.18 -5.47
CA LYS A 26 -9.86 -9.99 -4.00
C LYS A 26 -10.17 -8.56 -3.60
N GLN A 27 -9.51 -7.59 -4.23
CA GLN A 27 -9.65 -6.16 -3.96
C GLN A 27 -11.07 -5.63 -4.23
N TYR A 28 -11.84 -6.31 -5.08
CA TYR A 28 -13.22 -5.95 -5.41
C TYR A 28 -14.28 -6.75 -4.65
N MET A 29 -13.86 -7.73 -3.83
CA MET A 29 -14.80 -8.46 -2.99
C MET A 29 -15.46 -7.52 -1.98
N MET A 30 -16.74 -7.75 -1.73
CA MET A 30 -17.51 -6.95 -0.80
C MET A 30 -17.15 -7.30 0.64
N LEU A 31 -16.72 -6.29 1.40
CA LEU A 31 -16.62 -6.35 2.85
C LEU A 31 -17.73 -5.45 3.42
N ARG A 32 -18.76 -6.09 3.99
CA ARG A 32 -20.05 -5.44 4.28
C ARG A 32 -20.63 -4.84 2.98
N LYS A 33 -20.89 -3.53 2.96
CA LYS A 33 -21.54 -2.84 1.84
C LYS A 33 -20.57 -2.20 0.84
N HIS A 34 -19.26 -2.35 1.02
CA HIS A 34 -18.26 -1.73 0.15
C HIS A 34 -17.15 -2.71 -0.24
N PRO A 35 -16.55 -2.56 -1.43
CA PRO A 35 -15.39 -3.35 -1.83
C PRO A 35 -14.21 -3.18 -0.86
N VAL A 36 -13.39 -4.22 -0.69
CA VAL A 36 -12.19 -4.17 0.15
C VAL A 36 -11.30 -2.96 -0.18
N LEU A 37 -11.08 -2.68 -1.47
CA LEU A 37 -10.28 -1.54 -1.91
C LEU A 37 -10.85 -0.18 -1.47
N ALA A 38 -12.19 -0.07 -1.43
CA ALA A 38 -12.86 1.14 -1.00
C ALA A 38 -12.60 1.44 0.49
N HIS A 39 -12.57 0.41 1.35
CA HIS A 39 -12.19 0.57 2.76
C HIS A 39 -10.74 1.06 2.90
N THR A 40 -9.83 0.48 2.14
CA THR A 40 -8.41 0.90 2.11
C THR A 40 -8.29 2.36 1.68
N MET A 41 -8.83 2.73 0.52
CA MET A 41 -8.77 4.10 -0.01
C MET A 41 -9.41 5.11 0.95
N SER A 42 -10.52 4.75 1.61
CA SER A 42 -11.19 5.60 2.60
C SER A 42 -10.31 5.96 3.79
N ALA A 43 -9.39 5.09 4.21
CA ALA A 43 -8.46 5.40 5.29
C ALA A 43 -7.44 6.49 4.88
N PHE A 44 -6.95 6.45 3.64
CA PHE A 44 -6.04 7.46 3.09
C PHE A 44 -6.75 8.76 2.74
N GLU A 45 -8.00 8.70 2.27
CA GLU A 45 -8.85 9.87 2.07
C GLU A 45 -9.06 10.65 3.38
N LYS A 46 -9.28 9.95 4.50
CA LYS A 46 -9.45 10.56 5.83
C LYS A 46 -8.15 11.04 6.47
N CYS A 47 -6.99 10.74 5.88
CA CYS A 47 -5.70 11.15 6.41
C CYS A 47 -5.32 12.53 5.84
N ASP A 48 -5.45 13.59 6.64
CA ASP A 48 -5.31 14.97 6.15
C ASP A 48 -3.90 15.33 5.66
N ILE A 49 -2.86 14.61 6.11
CA ILE A 49 -1.48 14.81 5.62
C ILE A 49 -1.26 14.27 4.20
N ILE A 50 -2.17 13.45 3.67
CA ILE A 50 -2.09 12.92 2.30
C ILE A 50 -2.77 13.91 1.35
N GLU A 51 -2.02 14.46 0.40
CA GLU A 51 -2.50 15.45 -0.57
C GLU A 51 -3.11 14.82 -1.83
N GLU A 52 -2.58 13.69 -2.30
CA GLU A 52 -3.05 13.02 -3.52
C GLU A 52 -2.96 11.49 -3.36
N ILE A 53 -3.90 10.76 -3.95
CA ILE A 53 -3.92 9.30 -3.95
C ILE A 53 -3.72 8.79 -5.38
N PHE A 54 -2.67 8.01 -5.58
CA PHE A 54 -2.43 7.23 -6.79
C PHE A 54 -2.94 5.81 -6.56
N LEU A 55 -4.09 5.50 -7.13
CA LEU A 55 -4.74 4.20 -7.02
C LEU A 55 -4.32 3.34 -8.20
N VAL A 56 -3.38 2.41 -7.96
CA VAL A 56 -2.83 1.54 -9.00
C VAL A 56 -3.69 0.28 -9.13
N VAL A 57 -4.36 0.12 -10.27
CA VAL A 57 -5.38 -0.91 -10.51
C VAL A 57 -4.98 -1.80 -11.70
N PRO A 58 -5.58 -2.98 -11.89
CA PRO A 58 -5.29 -3.81 -13.04
C PRO A 58 -5.53 -3.03 -14.36
N PRO A 59 -4.66 -3.17 -15.37
CA PRO A 59 -4.89 -2.56 -16.68
C PRO A 59 -6.26 -2.94 -17.25
N GLY A 60 -7.04 -1.94 -17.67
CA GLY A 60 -8.40 -2.11 -18.20
C GLY A 60 -9.51 -2.00 -17.15
N ASP A 61 -9.19 -2.00 -15.86
CA ASP A 61 -10.17 -1.86 -14.77
C ASP A 61 -10.38 -0.39 -14.35
N GLU A 62 -9.74 0.59 -14.99
CA GLU A 62 -9.77 2.00 -14.57
C GLU A 62 -11.19 2.55 -14.51
N VAL A 63 -11.99 2.35 -15.57
CA VAL A 63 -13.39 2.80 -15.62
C VAL A 63 -14.24 2.12 -14.55
N PHE A 64 -13.99 0.83 -14.29
CA PHE A 64 -14.68 0.09 -13.23
C PHE A 64 -14.33 0.67 -11.86
N CYS A 65 -13.04 0.88 -11.59
CA CYS A 65 -12.56 1.41 -10.31
C CYS A 65 -13.06 2.83 -10.06
N GLN A 66 -13.10 3.68 -11.09
CA GLN A 66 -13.69 5.00 -10.99
C GLN A 66 -15.14 4.91 -10.48
N LYS A 67 -15.98 4.12 -11.16
CA LYS A 67 -17.42 4.02 -10.85
C LYS A 67 -17.74 3.31 -9.54
N GLN A 68 -17.00 2.25 -9.21
CA GLN A 68 -17.34 1.35 -8.11
C GLN A 68 -16.57 1.65 -6.82
N ILE A 69 -15.44 2.34 -6.90
CA ILE A 69 -14.56 2.63 -5.76
C ILE A 69 -14.48 4.13 -5.51
N VAL A 70 -14.09 4.91 -6.53
CA VAL A 70 -13.79 6.34 -6.35
C VAL A 70 -15.05 7.18 -6.20
N ASP A 71 -15.98 7.10 -7.16
CA ASP A 71 -17.20 7.91 -7.17
C ASP A 71 -18.09 7.72 -5.92
N PRO A 72 -18.28 6.50 -5.38
CA PRO A 72 -19.07 6.31 -4.16
C PRO A 72 -18.43 6.91 -2.91
N ILE A 73 -17.10 7.02 -2.87
CA ILE A 73 -16.37 7.61 -1.74
C ILE A 73 -16.46 9.14 -1.76
N ARG A 74 -16.56 9.74 -2.96
CA ARG A 74 -16.56 11.21 -3.16
C ARG A 74 -15.36 11.87 -2.46
N PRO A 75 -14.12 11.49 -2.84
CA PRO A 75 -12.93 11.98 -2.16
C PRO A 75 -12.82 13.50 -2.30
N ARG A 76 -12.34 14.16 -1.23
CA ARG A 76 -12.07 15.61 -1.23
C ARG A 76 -10.72 15.92 -1.84
N LYS A 77 -9.81 14.94 -1.87
CA LYS A 77 -8.49 15.08 -2.48
C LYS A 77 -8.43 14.40 -3.86
N PRO A 78 -7.53 14.83 -4.75
CA PRO A 78 -7.38 14.20 -6.06
C PRO A 78 -7.04 12.72 -5.95
N VAL A 79 -7.66 11.92 -6.83
CA VAL A 79 -7.37 10.50 -7.00
C VAL A 79 -7.00 10.25 -8.45
N CYS A 80 -5.77 9.79 -8.67
CA CYS A 80 -5.26 9.41 -9.98
C CYS A 80 -5.32 7.87 -10.13
N LEU A 81 -6.03 7.38 -11.14
CA LEU A 81 -6.01 5.97 -11.49
C LEU A 81 -4.79 5.66 -12.36
N VAL A 82 -4.05 4.63 -11.98
CA VAL A 82 -2.81 4.23 -12.67
C VAL A 82 -2.89 2.76 -13.04
N SER A 83 -2.55 2.41 -14.28
CA SER A 83 -2.46 1.01 -14.69
C SER A 83 -1.26 0.33 -14.02
N GLY A 84 -1.50 -0.77 -13.32
CA GLY A 84 -0.45 -1.55 -12.68
C GLY A 84 0.34 -2.42 -13.65
N GLY A 85 1.53 -2.86 -13.22
CA GLY A 85 2.34 -3.81 -13.96
C GLY A 85 2.06 -5.29 -13.68
N SER A 86 2.91 -6.14 -14.26
CA SER A 86 2.92 -7.61 -14.12
C SER A 86 3.28 -8.10 -12.71
N SER A 87 3.98 -7.26 -11.94
CA SER A 87 4.39 -7.56 -10.57
C SER A 87 4.00 -6.43 -9.62
N ARG A 88 3.96 -6.72 -8.30
CA ARG A 88 3.75 -5.69 -7.28
C ARG A 88 4.78 -4.56 -7.40
N GLN A 89 6.04 -4.89 -7.65
CA GLN A 89 7.12 -3.90 -7.78
C GLN A 89 6.90 -3.00 -8.98
N GLU A 90 6.49 -3.57 -10.12
CA GLU A 90 6.17 -2.80 -11.31
C GLU A 90 4.93 -1.92 -11.10
N SER A 91 3.89 -2.41 -10.39
CA SER A 91 2.76 -1.57 -9.99
C SER A 91 3.18 -0.40 -9.09
N VAL A 92 4.08 -0.63 -8.13
CA VAL A 92 4.63 0.46 -7.29
C VAL A 92 5.38 1.47 -8.17
N PHE A 93 6.22 1.00 -9.09
CA PHE A 93 7.00 1.84 -9.99
C PHE A 93 6.12 2.70 -10.90
N ASN A 94 5.04 2.13 -11.46
CA ASN A 94 4.07 2.90 -12.25
C ASN A 94 3.38 3.98 -11.40
N GLY A 95 3.03 3.66 -10.15
CA GLY A 95 2.50 4.63 -9.20
C GLY A 95 3.48 5.75 -8.90
N LEU A 96 4.76 5.44 -8.67
CA LEU A 96 5.82 6.42 -8.46
C LEU A 96 5.99 7.34 -9.68
N LYS A 97 6.06 6.77 -10.88
CA LYS A 97 6.14 7.54 -12.13
C LYS A 97 4.98 8.52 -12.30
N ALA A 98 3.75 8.09 -11.99
CA ALA A 98 2.56 8.93 -12.09
C ALA A 98 2.60 10.15 -11.15
N THR A 99 3.39 10.09 -10.07
CA THR A 99 3.60 11.27 -9.21
C THR A 99 4.41 12.37 -9.90
N GLU A 100 5.15 12.03 -10.96
CA GLU A 100 6.06 12.93 -11.68
C GLU A 100 7.12 13.59 -10.78
N GLY A 101 7.42 12.98 -9.62
CA GLY A 101 8.35 13.55 -8.64
C GLY A 101 7.87 14.86 -8.00
N ARG A 102 6.56 15.13 -8.02
CA ARG A 102 5.96 16.37 -7.47
C ARG A 102 5.82 16.35 -5.94
N PHE A 103 6.11 15.23 -5.30
CA PHE A 103 5.95 14.99 -3.87
C PHE A 103 7.29 14.69 -3.22
N ASP A 104 7.49 15.22 -2.01
CA ASP A 104 8.70 14.98 -1.24
C ASP A 104 8.67 13.57 -0.64
N LEU A 105 7.51 13.11 -0.17
CA LEU A 105 7.30 11.80 0.44
C LEU A 105 6.19 11.01 -0.27
N VAL A 106 6.37 9.70 -0.33
CA VAL A 106 5.39 8.76 -0.84
C VAL A 106 5.09 7.67 0.17
N VAL A 107 3.80 7.32 0.29
CA VAL A 107 3.31 6.27 1.18
C VAL A 107 2.73 5.13 0.35
N ILE A 108 3.46 4.04 0.26
CA ILE A 108 3.07 2.85 -0.51
C ILE A 108 2.25 1.90 0.37
N HIS A 109 1.08 1.50 -0.10
CA HIS A 109 0.18 0.62 0.63
C HIS A 109 -0.48 -0.45 -0.24
N ASP A 110 -0.74 -1.63 0.34
CA ASP A 110 -1.42 -2.70 -0.38
C ASP A 110 -2.94 -2.50 -0.34
N GLY A 111 -3.60 -2.47 -1.50
CA GLY A 111 -5.04 -2.22 -1.62
C GLY A 111 -5.95 -3.23 -0.88
N VAL A 112 -5.43 -4.39 -0.51
CA VAL A 112 -6.14 -5.48 0.20
C VAL A 112 -5.88 -5.51 1.70
N ARG A 113 -5.40 -4.41 2.30
CA ARG A 113 -5.22 -4.26 3.76
C ARG A 113 -6.16 -3.18 4.33
N PRO A 114 -7.49 -3.42 4.32
CA PRO A 114 -8.50 -2.39 4.57
C PRO A 114 -8.58 -1.87 6.01
N LEU A 115 -7.85 -2.49 6.95
CA LEU A 115 -7.93 -2.18 8.38
C LEU A 115 -6.78 -1.27 8.86
N VAL A 116 -6.06 -0.65 7.93
CA VAL A 116 -5.09 0.40 8.28
C VAL A 116 -5.81 1.56 8.96
N LYS A 117 -5.22 2.08 10.04
CA LYS A 117 -5.76 3.24 10.76
C LYS A 117 -5.00 4.50 10.40
N VAL A 118 -5.68 5.65 10.40
CA VAL A 118 -5.10 6.96 10.08
C VAL A 118 -3.89 7.27 10.95
N GLU A 119 -3.95 6.96 12.25
CA GLU A 119 -2.85 7.23 13.18
C GLU A 119 -1.58 6.43 12.83
N LYS A 120 -1.74 5.25 12.21
CA LYS A 120 -0.61 4.44 11.72
C LYS A 120 -0.02 5.00 10.44
N ILE A 121 -0.83 5.60 9.56
CA ILE A 121 -0.36 6.29 8.36
C ILE A 121 0.46 7.51 8.78
N VAL A 122 -0.10 8.37 9.63
CA VAL A 122 0.55 9.58 10.16
C VAL A 122 1.88 9.24 10.81
N ARG A 123 1.90 8.30 11.75
CA ARG A 123 3.13 7.91 12.45
C ARG A 123 4.19 7.35 11.50
N CYS A 124 3.79 6.65 10.44
CA CYS A 124 4.72 6.12 9.43
C CYS A 124 5.39 7.27 8.67
N VAL A 125 4.62 8.28 8.25
CA VAL A 125 5.13 9.47 7.58
C VAL A 125 6.05 10.28 8.50
N GLU A 126 5.61 10.62 9.71
CA GLU A 126 6.42 11.39 10.68
C GLU A 126 7.76 10.72 11.01
N THR A 127 7.79 9.38 10.98
CA THR A 127 9.03 8.62 11.21
C THR A 127 9.91 8.65 9.95
N ALA A 128 9.33 8.56 8.76
CA ALA A 128 10.06 8.70 7.50
C ALA A 128 10.63 10.11 7.32
N GLU A 129 9.95 11.17 7.77
CA GLU A 129 10.49 12.54 7.76
C GLU A 129 11.78 12.68 8.58
N LYS A 130 11.93 11.88 9.66
CA LYS A 130 13.11 11.92 10.53
C LYS A 130 14.26 11.05 10.05
N HIS A 131 13.95 9.95 9.37
CA HIS A 131 14.92 8.88 9.05
C HIS A 131 15.06 8.58 7.56
N GLY A 132 14.32 9.31 6.72
CA GLY A 132 14.20 9.13 5.28
C GLY A 132 13.24 8.03 4.83
N ALA A 133 13.05 6.99 5.63
CA ALA A 133 12.14 5.90 5.34
C ALA A 133 11.56 5.26 6.61
N CYS A 134 10.34 4.71 6.51
CA CYS A 134 9.71 3.95 7.57
C CYS A 134 8.79 2.86 6.99
N ILE A 135 8.76 1.69 7.64
CA ILE A 135 7.83 0.61 7.32
C ILE A 135 7.12 0.15 8.58
N LEU A 136 5.83 -0.18 8.46
CA LEU A 136 5.14 -0.87 9.55
C LEU A 136 5.59 -2.32 9.65
N ALA A 137 5.69 -2.82 10.88
CA ALA A 137 5.98 -4.23 11.11
C ALA A 137 5.37 -4.74 12.42
N LEU A 138 5.14 -6.05 12.49
CA LEU A 138 4.75 -6.77 13.69
C LEU A 138 5.91 -7.65 14.18
N PRO A 139 6.02 -7.93 15.49
CA PRO A 139 6.88 -9.02 15.97
C PRO A 139 6.49 -10.34 15.30
N ALA A 140 7.48 -11.17 14.97
CA ALA A 140 7.19 -12.53 14.51
C ALA A 140 6.54 -13.35 15.65
N SER A 141 5.40 -13.98 15.39
CA SER A 141 4.74 -14.90 16.33
C SER A 141 5.29 -16.32 16.21
N ASP A 142 5.54 -16.73 14.97
CA ASP A 142 5.83 -18.11 14.63
C ASP A 142 7.32 -18.41 14.75
N THR A 143 7.65 -19.69 14.95
CA THR A 143 9.05 -20.12 14.90
C THR A 143 9.47 -20.24 13.44
N VAL A 144 10.43 -19.42 13.02
CA VAL A 144 10.96 -19.45 11.66
C VAL A 144 12.19 -20.35 11.60
N LYS A 145 12.19 -21.28 10.64
CA LYS A 145 13.32 -22.15 10.32
C LYS A 145 13.87 -21.77 8.95
N THR A 146 15.19 -21.87 8.77
CA THR A 146 15.77 -21.93 7.42
C THR A 146 15.87 -23.41 7.00
N VAL A 147 15.74 -23.65 5.70
CA VAL A 147 15.88 -24.98 5.09
C VAL A 147 16.97 -24.98 4.02
N ASP A 148 17.57 -26.13 3.78
CA ASP A 148 18.49 -26.36 2.66
C ASP A 148 17.72 -26.70 1.37
N GLU A 149 18.43 -26.99 0.27
CA GLU A 149 17.82 -27.38 -1.01
C GLU A 149 17.03 -28.70 -0.98
N PHE A 150 17.15 -29.50 0.10
CA PHE A 150 16.44 -30.75 0.31
C PHE A 150 15.29 -30.62 1.31
N ASP A 151 14.90 -29.38 1.66
CA ASP A 151 13.82 -29.05 2.61
C ASP A 151 14.09 -29.53 4.05
N ARG A 152 15.38 -29.67 4.43
CA ARG A 152 15.77 -30.06 5.79
C ARG A 152 16.06 -28.82 6.64
N VAL A 153 15.63 -28.85 7.90
CA VAL A 153 15.85 -27.74 8.84
C VAL A 153 17.34 -27.54 9.13
N VAL A 154 17.84 -26.33 8.88
CA VAL A 154 19.25 -25.95 9.12
C VAL A 154 19.38 -25.12 10.41
N VAL A 155 18.64 -24.01 10.51
CA VAL A 155 18.72 -23.08 11.65
C VAL A 155 17.34 -22.68 12.13
N THR A 156 17.20 -22.51 13.45
CA THR A 156 16.06 -21.82 14.05
C THR A 156 16.41 -20.34 14.27
N MET A 157 15.67 -19.44 13.62
CA MET A 157 15.92 -18.02 13.74
C MET A 157 15.51 -17.50 15.13
N LYS A 158 16.27 -16.56 15.68
CA LYS A 158 15.90 -15.86 16.92
C LYS A 158 14.70 -14.96 16.66
N ARG A 159 13.54 -15.35 17.19
CA ARG A 159 12.25 -14.67 16.91
C ARG A 159 12.25 -13.18 17.27
N ASP A 160 12.92 -12.82 18.36
CA ASP A 160 12.95 -11.43 18.86
C ASP A 160 13.67 -10.46 17.90
N THR A 161 14.50 -10.98 16.99
CA THR A 161 15.16 -10.19 15.93
C THR A 161 14.37 -10.15 14.63
N LEU A 162 13.22 -10.84 14.55
CA LEU A 162 12.41 -10.90 13.34
C LEU A 162 11.19 -10.01 13.44
N ARG A 163 10.82 -9.42 12.30
CA ARG A 163 9.64 -8.59 12.14
C ARG A 163 8.90 -8.99 10.86
N MET A 164 7.58 -9.11 10.95
CA MET A 164 6.69 -9.35 9.83
C MET A 164 6.30 -8.00 9.23
N ILE A 165 6.84 -7.69 8.05
CA ILE A 165 6.62 -6.40 7.40
C ILE A 165 5.16 -6.26 6.97
N GLN A 166 4.62 -5.06 7.16
CA GLN A 166 3.31 -4.64 6.73
C GLN A 166 3.42 -3.41 5.82
N THR A 167 2.26 -2.86 5.46
CA THR A 167 2.14 -1.55 4.84
C THR A 167 1.15 -0.72 5.68
N PRO A 168 1.20 0.63 5.65
CA PRO A 168 1.98 1.51 4.77
C PRO A 168 3.50 1.45 4.96
N GLN A 169 4.21 1.83 3.91
CA GLN A 169 5.66 2.05 3.87
C GLN A 169 5.89 3.46 3.30
N ALA A 170 6.57 4.33 4.04
CA ALA A 170 6.81 5.71 3.67
C ALA A 170 8.28 5.95 3.36
N PHE A 171 8.57 6.71 2.30
CA PHE A 171 9.92 7.00 1.83
C PHE A 171 9.97 8.42 1.28
N TYR A 172 11.09 9.13 1.49
CA TYR A 172 11.38 10.27 0.60
C TYR A 172 11.44 9.77 -0.84
N TYR A 173 10.83 10.52 -1.74
CA TYR A 173 10.68 10.12 -3.14
C TYR A 173 12.03 9.87 -3.81
N ASN A 174 13.05 10.66 -3.50
CA ASN A 174 14.40 10.51 -4.06
C ASN A 174 15.16 9.28 -3.57
N LEU A 175 14.63 8.52 -2.61
CA LEU A 175 15.24 7.29 -2.08
C LEU A 175 14.66 6.01 -2.71
N ILE A 176 13.55 6.07 -3.44
CA ILE A 176 12.75 4.90 -3.85
C ILE A 176 12.41 4.86 -5.34
#